data_AF-A0AB39QQI3-F1
#
_entry.id   AF-A0AB39QQI3-F1
#
_cell.length_a   1.000
_cell.length_b   1.000
_cell.length_c   1.000
_cell.angle_alpha   90.00
_cell.angle_beta   90.00
_cell.angle_gamma   90.00
#
_symmetry.space_group_name_H-M   'P 1'
#
loop_
_entity.id
_entity.type
_entity.pdbx_description
1 polymer ?
#
loop_
_entity_poly.entity_id
_entity_poly.type
_entity_poly.pdbx_seq_one_letter_code
_entity_poly.pdbx_strand_id
1 'polypeptide(L)'
;MREALVAGGLKGEEPERQIEARIGRQKMLDDEDAPPSRVILSEAVLRNVLLGDLQAWRAQLEHLLEASECPYITLTSPCTSCRSAAGSTAW
;
A
#
# COMPACT_ATOMS: atom_id res chain seq x y z
N MET A 1 3.02 -12.62 1.75
CA MET A 1 3.73 -11.80 0.73
C MET A 1 4.19 -12.64 -0.45
N ARG A 2 5.03 -13.67 -0.25
CA ARG A 2 5.45 -14.61 -1.31
C ARG A 2 4.28 -15.20 -2.09
N GLU A 3 3.30 -15.73 -1.38
CA GLU A 3 2.10 -16.34 -1.97
C GLU A 3 1.33 -15.35 -2.87
N ALA A 4 1.20 -14.09 -2.44
CA ALA A 4 0.56 -13.05 -3.25
C ALA A 4 1.37 -12.72 -4.52
N LEU A 5 2.70 -12.74 -4.45
CA LEU A 5 3.58 -12.54 -5.60
C LEU A 5 3.52 -13.71 -6.59
N VAL A 6 3.43 -14.95 -6.07
CA VAL A 6 3.22 -16.15 -6.88
C VAL A 6 1.82 -16.16 -7.52
N ALA A 7 0.78 -15.78 -6.77
CA ALA A 7 -0.58 -15.61 -7.28
C ALA A 7 -0.66 -14.51 -8.36
N GLY A 8 0.20 -13.49 -8.26
CA GLY A 8 0.41 -12.47 -9.29
C GLY A 8 1.19 -12.94 -10.53
N GLY A 9 1.57 -14.22 -10.61
CA GLY A 9 2.18 -14.83 -11.79
C GLY A 9 3.71 -14.94 -11.75
N LEU A 10 4.37 -14.52 -10.66
CA LEU A 10 5.82 -14.67 -10.51
C LEU A 10 6.20 -16.13 -10.22
N LYS A 11 7.28 -16.62 -10.83
CA LYS A 11 7.73 -18.01 -10.76
C LYS A 11 9.22 -18.10 -10.46
N GLY A 12 9.65 -19.26 -9.96
CA GLY A 12 11.06 -19.51 -9.64
C GLY A 12 11.53 -18.63 -8.49
N GLU A 13 12.67 -17.96 -8.69
CA GLU A 13 13.33 -17.07 -7.73
C GLU A 13 12.84 -15.61 -7.79
N GLU A 14 11.98 -15.27 -8.75
CA GLU A 14 11.46 -13.92 -8.94
C GLU A 14 10.64 -13.39 -7.74
N PRO A 15 9.79 -14.20 -7.07
CA PRO A 15 9.10 -13.76 -5.85
C PRO A 15 10.09 -13.34 -4.75
N GLU A 16 11.16 -14.11 -4.52
CA GLU A 16 12.20 -13.81 -3.52
C GLU A 16 12.89 -12.48 -3.82
N ARG A 17 13.33 -12.24 -5.06
CA ARG A 17 13.94 -10.96 -5.46
C ARG A 17 13.00 -9.78 -5.24
N GLN A 18 11.72 -9.98 -5.56
CA GLN A 18 10.68 -8.97 -5.37
C GLN A 18 10.36 -8.70 -3.89
N ILE A 19 10.53 -9.70 -3.02
CA ILE A 19 10.44 -9.54 -1.57
C ILE A 19 11.63 -8.72 -1.07
N GLU A 20 12.85 -9.11 -1.40
CA GLU A 20 14.08 -8.42 -1.00
C GLU A 20 14.05 -6.94 -1.42
N ALA A 21 13.66 -6.66 -2.67
CA ALA A 21 13.55 -5.30 -3.18
C ALA A 21 12.49 -4.45 -2.45
N ARG A 22 11.42 -5.05 -1.93
CA ARG A 22 10.39 -4.34 -1.15
C ARG A 22 10.84 -4.09 0.28
N ILE A 23 11.48 -5.07 0.92
CA ILE A 23 12.07 -4.91 2.26
C ILE A 23 13.15 -3.81 2.23
N GLY A 24 14.00 -3.81 1.20
CA GLY A 24 15.02 -2.76 1.03
C GLY A 24 14.42 -1.36 0.96
N ARG A 25 13.32 -1.19 0.20
CA ARG A 25 12.61 0.09 0.12
C ARG A 25 11.90 0.47 1.41
N GLN A 26 11.32 -0.49 2.12
CA GLN A 26 10.69 -0.23 3.41
C GLN A 26 11.69 0.35 4.41
N LYS A 27 12.88 -0.24 4.51
CA LYS A 27 13.95 0.28 5.39
C LYS A 27 14.37 1.70 5.07
N MET A 28 14.28 2.13 3.81
CA MET A 28 14.59 3.51 3.41
C MET A 28 13.48 4.51 3.77
N LEU A 29 12.24 4.03 3.97
CA LEU A 29 11.10 4.86 4.37
C LEU A 29 11.02 5.05 5.89
N ASP A 30 11.66 4.16 6.66
CA ASP A 30 11.73 4.23 8.12
C ASP A 30 12.87 5.13 8.65
N ASP A 31 13.68 5.70 7.76
CA ASP A 31 14.81 6.59 8.12
C ASP A 31 14.31 8.02 8.40
N GLU A 32 14.99 8.77 9.29
CA GLU A 32 14.62 10.18 9.57
C GLU A 32 14.84 11.09 8.34
N ASP A 33 15.77 10.71 7.45
CA ASP A 33 16.02 11.38 6.17
C ASP A 33 15.25 10.73 4.99
N ALA A 34 14.14 10.03 5.28
CA ALA A 34 13.35 9.36 4.26
C ALA A 34 12.89 10.33 3.16
N PRO A 35 12.98 9.94 1.87
CA PRO A 35 12.52 10.78 0.78
C PRO A 35 11.00 10.98 0.88
N PRO A 36 10.48 12.20 0.58
CA PRO A 36 9.04 12.44 0.59
C PRO A 36 8.35 11.50 -0.38
N SER A 37 7.45 10.65 0.13
CA SER A 37 6.83 9.58 -0.63
C SER A 37 5.31 9.75 -0.64
N ARG A 38 4.74 9.94 -1.84
CA ARG A 38 3.30 10.04 -2.02
C ARG A 38 2.79 8.76 -2.65
N VAL A 39 1.87 8.08 -1.97
CA VAL A 39 1.26 6.84 -2.46
C VAL A 39 -0.25 7.05 -2.58
N ILE A 40 -0.77 6.87 -3.79
CA ILE A 40 -2.21 6.87 -4.05
C ILE A 40 -2.65 5.41 -4.16
N LEU A 41 -3.44 4.93 -3.20
CA LEU A 41 -4.00 3.59 -3.23
C LEU A 41 -5.44 3.62 -3.70
N SER A 42 -5.76 2.74 -4.65
CA SER A 42 -7.15 2.51 -5.06
C SER A 42 -7.88 1.68 -4.00
N GLU A 43 -9.11 2.08 -3.70
CA GLU A 43 -10.00 1.34 -2.79
C GLU A 43 -10.18 -0.13 -3.22
N ALA A 44 -10.18 -0.41 -4.53
CA ALA A 44 -10.31 -1.78 -5.04
C ALA A 44 -9.16 -2.68 -4.57
N VAL A 45 -7.96 -2.13 -4.35
CA VAL A 45 -6.81 -2.86 -3.81
C VAL A 45 -7.03 -3.17 -2.32
N LEU A 46 -7.63 -2.24 -1.58
CA LEU A 46 -7.94 -2.43 -0.15
C LEU A 46 -9.07 -3.44 0.09
N ARG A 47 -9.93 -3.66 -0.91
CA ARG A 47 -11.02 -4.65 -0.84
C ARG A 47 -10.59 -6.04 -1.32
N ASN A 48 -9.40 -6.19 -1.90
CA ASN A 48 -8.95 -7.45 -2.44
C ASN A 48 -8.21 -8.27 -1.38
N VAL A 49 -8.97 -9.06 -0.60
CA VAL A 49 -8.42 -10.01 0.37
C VAL A 49 -7.81 -11.19 -0.37
N LEU A 50 -6.59 -10.99 -0.88
CA LEU A 50 -5.91 -11.89 -1.82
C LEU A 50 -5.55 -13.27 -1.24
N LEU A 51 -5.64 -13.45 0.09
CA LEU A 51 -5.14 -14.65 0.79
C LEU A 51 -6.19 -15.32 1.69
N GLY A 52 -7.44 -14.87 1.70
CA GLY A 52 -8.51 -15.46 2.53
C GLY A 52 -8.34 -15.31 4.06
N ASP A 53 -7.18 -14.88 4.53
CA ASP A 53 -6.91 -14.57 5.93
C ASP A 53 -7.26 -13.12 6.26
N LEU A 54 -8.44 -12.93 6.84
CA LEU A 54 -8.95 -11.63 7.26
C LEU A 54 -8.14 -11.02 8.41
N GLN A 55 -7.53 -11.83 9.27
CA GLN A 55 -6.73 -11.34 10.40
C GLN A 55 -5.40 -10.78 9.90
N ALA A 56 -4.71 -11.51 9.03
CA ALA A 56 -3.52 -11.00 8.36
C ALA A 56 -3.82 -9.73 7.55
N TRP A 57 -4.98 -9.68 6.87
CA TRP A 57 -5.41 -8.50 6.13
C TRP A 57 -5.65 -7.28 7.04
N ARG A 58 -6.31 -7.48 8.18
CA ARG A 58 -6.52 -6.42 9.17
C ARG A 58 -5.19 -5.88 9.71
N ALA A 59 -4.25 -6.76 10.05
CA ALA A 59 -2.92 -6.35 10.50
C ALA A 59 -2.17 -5.53 9.44
N GLN A 60 -2.33 -5.85 8.15
CA GLN A 60 -1.75 -5.03 7.06
C GLN A 60 -2.37 -3.64 6.97
N LEU A 61 -3.68 -3.52 7.17
CA LEU A 61 -4.36 -2.21 7.18
C LEU A 61 -3.94 -1.37 8.39
N GLU A 62 -3.80 -1.99 9.57
CA GLU A 62 -3.28 -1.34 10.77
C GLU A 62 -1.86 -0.81 10.55
N HIS A 63 -0.98 -1.62 9.93
CA HIS A 63 0.37 -1.17 9.59
C HIS A 63 0.40 -0.01 8.58
N LEU A 64 -0.52 0.02 7.61
CA LEU A 64 -0.65 1.16 6.67
C LEU A 64 -1.11 2.44 7.38
N LEU A 65 -1.94 2.33 8.40
CA LEU A 65 -2.37 3.46 9.23
C LEU A 65 -1.20 3.99 10.05
N GLU A 66 -0.45 3.11 10.73
CA GLU A 66 0.77 3.49 11.46
C GLU A 66 1.80 4.17 10.55
N ALA A 67 2.05 3.62 9.35
CA ALA A 67 2.95 4.23 8.38
C ALA A 67 2.45 5.61 7.90
N SER A 68 1.14 5.86 7.88
CA SER A 68 0.59 7.17 7.53
C SER A 68 0.77 8.24 8.61
N GLU A 69 1.14 7.85 9.84
CA GLU A 69 1.54 8.80 10.89
C GLU A 69 2.92 9.41 10.62
N CYS A 70 3.72 8.80 9.74
CA CYS A 70 4.98 9.38 9.30
C CYS A 70 4.72 10.68 8.50
N PRO A 71 5.38 11.81 8.84
CA PRO A 71 5.11 13.10 8.23
C PRO A 71 5.42 13.15 6.72
N TYR A 72 6.22 12.20 6.21
CA TYR A 72 6.61 12.09 4.81
C TYR A 72 5.74 11.14 3.98
N ILE A 73 4.72 10.52 4.57
CA ILE A 73 3.82 9.56 3.93
C ILE A 73 2.41 10.13 3.91
N THR A 74 1.91 10.45 2.72
CA THR A 74 0.50 10.82 2.55
C THR A 74 -0.28 9.65 1.99
N LEU A 75 -1.11 9.03 2.84
CA LEU A 75 -2.06 8.01 2.41
C LEU A 75 -3.39 8.68 2.03
N THR A 76 -3.83 8.54 0.78
CA THR A 76 -5.13 9.04 0.33
C THR A 76 -5.86 7.97 -0.46
N SER A 77 -7.03 7.57 0.03
CA SER A 77 -8.00 6.80 -0.75
C SER A 77 -9.09 7.75 -1.28
N PRO A 78 -9.39 7.75 -2.58
CA PRO A 78 -10.54 8.49 -3.08
C PRO A 78 -11.83 7.90 -2.50
N CYS A 79 -12.65 8.73 -1.84
CA CYS A 79 -13.99 8.32 -1.40
C CYS A 79 -14.87 8.10 -2.63
N THR A 80 -15.05 6.84 -3.07
CA THR A 80 -15.88 6.54 -4.24
C THR A 80 -17.38 6.56 -3.95
N SER A 81 -17.77 6.46 -2.67
CA SER A 81 -19.16 6.57 -2.21
C SER A 81 -19.68 8.02 -2.17
N CYS A 82 -18.77 9.00 -2.20
CA CYS A 82 -19.08 10.42 -2.22
C CYS A 82 -19.43 10.88 -3.65
N ARG A 83 -20.49 10.34 -4.26
CA ARG A 83 -21.01 10.82 -5.56
C ARG A 83 -22.05 11.91 -5.35
N SER A 84 -21.68 13.00 -4.67
CA SER A 84 -22.50 14.21 -4.67
C SER A 84 -21.72 15.44 -4.22
N ALA A 85 -21.81 16.46 -5.07
CA ALA A 85 -21.51 17.88 -4.90
C ALA A 85 -20.13 18.40 -5.35
N ALA A 86 -20.20 19.23 -6.40
CA ALA A 86 -19.29 20.32 -6.80
C ALA A 86 -17.92 19.90 -7.34
N GLY A 87 -17.51 20.26 -8.57
CA GLY A 87 -17.75 21.52 -9.25
C GLY A 87 -16.85 22.61 -8.67
N SER A 88 -15.57 22.63 -9.06
CA SER A 88 -14.78 23.83 -9.37
C SER A 88 -13.30 23.46 -9.41
N THR A 89 -12.74 23.59 -10.61
CA THR A 89 -11.31 23.70 -10.87
C THR A 89 -10.72 24.93 -10.21
N ALA A 90 -9.65 24.79 -9.44
CA ALA A 90 -8.51 25.72 -9.43
C ALA A 90 -7.35 25.01 -8.70
N TRP A 91 -6.20 25.03 -9.36
CA TRP A 91 -4.94 24.42 -8.96
C TRP A 91 -4.31 25.10 -7.74
#